data_AF-A0A8T5S368-F1
#
_entry.id   AF-A0A8T5S368-F1
#
_cell.length_a   1.000
_cell.length_b   1.000
_cell.length_c   1.000
_cell.angle_alpha   90.00
_cell.angle_beta   90.00
_cell.angle_gamma   90.00
#
_symmetry.space_group_name_H-M   'P 1'
#
loop_
_entity.id
_entity.type
_entity.pdbx_description
1 polymer ?
#
loop_
_entity_poly.entity_id
_entity_poly.type
_entity_poly.pdbx_seq_one_letter_code
_entity_poly.pdbx_strand_id
1 'polypeptide(L)' 'MGRSGGKKVINFYNSSGDVNNIIKFLEEVQKKITYLNLNCKVDGKVIKIVLYGPRDLQYLASERLRELANQYL' A
#
# COMPACT_ATOMS: atom_id res chain seq x y z
N MET A 1 1.33 26.49 -13.29
CA MET A 1 1.37 25.91 -11.92
C MET A 1 1.37 24.40 -12.04
N GLY A 2 2.55 23.77 -11.95
CA GLY A 2 2.70 22.32 -12.16
C GLY A 2 2.06 21.54 -11.00
N ARG A 3 0.92 20.89 -11.25
CA ARG A 3 0.37 19.89 -10.35
C ARG A 3 1.10 18.59 -10.60
N SER A 4 2.33 18.48 -10.10
CA SER A 4 3.06 17.21 -10.06
C SER A 4 2.18 16.20 -9.33
N GLY A 5 1.71 15.18 -10.05
CA GLY A 5 1.14 13.99 -9.41
C GLY A 5 2.15 13.51 -8.38
N GLY A 6 1.77 13.55 -7.11
CA GLY A 6 2.70 13.25 -6.02
C GLY A 6 3.15 11.79 -6.13
N LYS A 7 4.26 11.46 -5.48
CA LYS A 7 4.64 10.08 -5.20
C LYS A 7 4.65 9.93 -3.70
N LYS A 8 3.87 9.01 -3.16
CA LYS A 8 3.92 8.65 -1.75
C LYS A 8 4.46 7.24 -1.60
N VAL A 9 5.46 7.08 -0.75
CA VAL A 9 6.07 5.78 -0.46
C VAL A 9 5.69 5.41 0.97
N ILE A 10 5.20 4.19 1.14
CA ILE A 10 4.80 3.64 2.43
C ILE A 10 5.48 2.29 2.57
N ASN A 11 6.12 2.07 3.72
CA ASN A 11 6.74 0.79 4.02
C ASN A 11 5.93 0.13 5.14
N PHE A 12 5.61 -1.14 4.95
CA PHE A 12 5.00 -2.02 5.92
C PHE A 12 5.98 -3.14 6.26
N TYR A 13 5.83 -3.70 7.46
CA TYR A 13 6.63 -4.81 7.93
C TYR A 13 5.71 -5.91 8.41
N ASN A 14 5.89 -7.11 7.86
CA ASN A 14 5.19 -8.30 8.33
C ASN A 14 5.89 -8.82 9.58
N SER A 15 5.29 -8.55 10.74
CA SER A 15 5.84 -8.96 12.03
C SER A 15 5.65 -10.45 12.25
N SER A 16 4.57 -11.02 11.71
CA SER A 16 4.26 -12.45 11.81
C SER A 16 5.26 -13.33 11.06
N GLY A 17 5.86 -12.81 9.97
CA GLY A 17 6.76 -13.56 9.10
C GLY A 17 6.08 -14.61 8.21
N ASP A 18 4.75 -14.73 8.30
CA ASP A 18 3.95 -15.63 7.48
C ASP A 18 3.68 -15.02 6.09
N VAL A 19 4.03 -15.75 5.04
CA VAL A 19 3.88 -15.26 3.65
C VAL A 19 2.42 -15.19 3.22
N ASN A 20 1.53 -16.04 3.77
CA ASN A 20 0.11 -16.00 3.42
C ASN A 20 -0.55 -14.70 3.89
N ASN A 21 -0.09 -14.15 5.02
CA ASN A 21 -0.53 -12.84 5.48
C ASN A 21 -0.16 -11.71 4.50
N ILE A 22 1.03 -11.78 3.90
CA ILE A 22 1.45 -10.83 2.86
C ILE A 22 0.55 -10.96 1.64
N ILE A 23 0.28 -12.20 1.21
CA ILE A 23 -0.58 -12.46 0.05
C ILE A 23 -1.99 -11.91 0.28
N LYS A 24 -2.62 -12.25 1.42
CA LYS A 24 -3.94 -11.73 1.80
C LYS A 24 -3.99 -10.22 1.85
N PHE A 25 -2.97 -9.60 2.45
CA PHE A 25 -2.84 -8.15 2.47
C PHE A 25 -2.83 -7.58 1.05
N LEU A 26 -1.98 -8.10 0.15
CA LEU A 26 -1.89 -7.61 -1.23
C LEU A 26 -3.17 -7.83 -2.05
N GLU A 27 -3.86 -8.96 -1.87
CA GLU A 27 -5.16 -9.22 -2.51
C GLU A 27 -6.22 -8.21 -2.06
N GLU A 28 -6.30 -7.92 -0.76
CA GLU A 28 -7.24 -6.92 -0.24
C GLU A 28 -6.87 -5.50 -0.67
N VAL A 29 -5.57 -5.19 -0.77
CA VAL A 29 -5.11 -3.91 -1.36
C VAL A 29 -5.58 -3.77 -2.80
N GLN A 30 -5.43 -4.81 -3.62
CA GLN A 30 -5.86 -4.79 -5.02
C GLN A 30 -7.38 -4.63 -5.15
N LYS A 31 -8.17 -5.29 -4.29
CA LYS A 31 -9.63 -5.16 -4.29
C LYS A 31 -10.11 -3.78 -3.84
N LYS A 32 -9.46 -3.19 -2.81
CA LYS A 32 -9.90 -1.90 -2.24
C LYS A 32 -9.36 -0.68 -2.98
N ILE A 33 -8.21 -0.78 -3.62
CA ILE A 33 -7.54 0.36 -4.28
C ILE A 33 -7.56 0.15 -5.80
N THR A 34 -8.67 0.53 -6.42
CA THR A 34 -8.88 0.46 -7.88
C THR A 34 -8.83 1.83 -8.57
N TYR A 35 -8.76 2.90 -7.78
CA TYR A 35 -8.92 4.29 -8.23
C TYR A 35 -7.61 5.06 -8.39
N LEU A 36 -6.45 4.43 -8.17
CA LEU A 36 -5.13 5.03 -8.36
C LEU A 36 -4.07 3.99 -8.73
N ASN A 37 -2.98 4.43 -9.33
CA ASN A 37 -1.86 3.54 -9.65
C ASN A 37 -0.97 3.32 -8.44
N LEU A 38 -0.75 2.05 -8.10
CA LEU A 38 0.16 1.65 -7.03
C LEU A 38 1.20 0.65 -7.53
N ASN A 39 2.37 0.66 -6.91
CA ASN A 39 3.41 -0.33 -7.13
C ASN A 39 3.83 -0.93 -5.80
N CYS A 40 3.69 -2.25 -5.66
CA CYS A 40 4.12 -2.99 -4.49
C CYS A 40 5.42 -3.75 -4.78
N LYS A 41 6.38 -3.68 -3.87
CA LYS A 41 7.58 -4.53 -3.86
C LYS A 41 7.68 -5.21 -2.50
N VAL A 42 7.77 -6.54 -2.51
CA VAL A 42 7.98 -7.34 -1.31
C VAL A 42 9.44 -7.81 -1.29
N ASP A 43 10.11 -7.60 -0.17
CA ASP A 43 11.49 -7.99 0.09
C ASP A 43 11.54 -8.73 1.44
N GLY A 44 11.42 -10.05 1.39
CA GLY A 44 11.27 -10.88 2.58
C GLY A 44 10.04 -10.48 3.42
N LYS A 45 10.28 -9.89 4.59
CA LYS A 45 9.24 -9.40 5.51
C LYS A 45 8.85 -7.93 5.27
N VAL A 46 9.58 -7.22 4.42
CA VAL A 46 9.35 -5.80 4.16
C VAL A 46 8.48 -5.64 2.92
N ILE A 47 7.44 -4.82 3.01
CA ILE A 47 6.52 -4.54 1.91
C ILE A 47 6.56 -3.04 1.64
N LYS A 48 7.04 -2.66 0.45
CA LYS A 48 7.12 -1.28 0.01
C LYS A 48 6.02 -1.00 -1.00
N ILE A 49 5.13 -0.07 -0.68
CA ILE A 49 4.05 0.38 -1.56
C ILE A 49 4.33 1.81 -2.00
N VAL A 50 4.24 2.04 -3.30
CA VAL A 50 4.38 3.36 -3.92
C VAL A 50 3.05 3.73 -4.55
N LEU A 51 2.47 4.84 -4.11
CA LEU A 51 1.22 5.39 -4.63
C LEU A 51 1.51 6.55 -5.58
N TYR A 52 0.84 6.55 -6.72
CA TYR A 52 0.93 7.58 -7.75
C TYR A 52 -0.45 8.21 -7.99
N GLY A 53 -0.51 9.55 -8.04
CA GLY A 53 -1.75 10.26 -8.32
C GLY A 53 -1.92 11.59 -7.59
N PRO A 54 -3.15 12.09 -7.45
CA PRO A 54 -3.48 13.26 -6.63
C PRO A 54 -3.21 13.03 -5.15
N ARG A 55 -2.84 14.09 -4.42
CA ARG A 55 -2.47 14.02 -3.00
C ARG A 55 -3.61 13.53 -2.10
N ASP A 56 -4.84 13.92 -2.40
CA ASP A 56 -6.05 13.51 -1.65
C ASP A 56 -6.32 12.01 -1.78
N LEU A 57 -6.24 11.47 -3.00
CA LEU A 57 -6.41 10.03 -3.25
C LEU A 57 -5.27 9.22 -2.63
N GLN A 58 -4.04 9.74 -2.66
CA GLN A 58 -2.92 9.12 -1.95
C GLN A 58 -3.15 9.07 -0.45
N TYR A 59 -3.70 10.14 0.13
CA TYR A 59 -4.03 10.17 1.56
C TYR A 59 -5.07 9.11 1.91
N LEU A 60 -6.19 9.09 1.18
CA LEU A 60 -7.25 8.09 1.36
C LEU A 60 -6.70 6.66 1.26
N ALA A 61 -5.91 6.39 0.23
CA ALA A 61 -5.28 5.09 0.03
C ALA A 61 -4.30 4.75 1.16
N SER A 62 -3.54 5.71 1.67
CA SER A 62 -2.62 5.49 2.80
C SER A 62 -3.35 5.01 4.05
N GLU A 63 -4.49 5.64 4.36
CA GLU A 63 -5.31 5.26 5.51
C GLU A 63 -5.85 3.84 5.33
N ARG A 64 -6.41 3.52 4.15
CA ARG A 64 -6.88 2.16 3.82
C ARG A 64 -5.78 1.10 3.91
N LEU A 65 -4.59 1.41 3.41
CA LEU A 65 -3.43 0.52 3.50
C LEU A 65 -3.02 0.29 4.95
N ARG A 66 -3.09 1.32 5.79
CA ARG A 66 -2.76 1.22 7.21
C ARG A 66 -3.78 0.36 7.97
N GLU A 67 -5.07 0.52 7.67
CA GLU A 67 -6.13 -0.34 8.22
C GLU A 67 -5.87 -1.81 7.86
N LEU A 68 -5.62 -2.09 6.58
CA LEU A 68 -5.32 -3.45 6.11
C LEU A 68 -4.05 -4.02 6.73
N ALA A 69 -2.99 -3.22 6.83
CA ALA A 69 -1.74 -3.66 7.44
C ALA A 69 -1.96 -4.06 8.90
N ASN A 70 -2.74 -3.29 9.66
CA ASN A 70 -3.05 -3.60 11.05
C ASN A 70 -3.91 -4.87 11.22
N GLN A 71 -4.61 -5.31 10.16
CA GLN A 71 -5.40 -6.53 10.18
C GLN A 71 -4.59 -7.78 9.79
N TYR A 72 -3.59 -7.63 8.93
CA TYR A 72 -2.92 -8.77 8.29
C TYR A 72 -1.41 -8.91 8.60
N LEU A 73 -0.67 -7.83 8.88
CA LEU A 73 0.80 -7.81 8.96
C LEU A 73 1.32 -7.63 10.39
#